data_AF-A0A965ZA90-F1
#
_entry.id   AF-A0A965ZA90-F1
#
_cell.length_a   1.000
_cell.length_b   1.000
_cell.length_c   1.000
_cell.angle_alpha   90.00
_cell.angle_beta   90.00
_cell.angle_gamma   90.00
#
_symmetry.space_group_name_H-M   'P 1'
#
loop_
_entity.id
_entity.type
_entity.pdbx_description
1 polymer ?
#
loop_
_entity_poly.entity_id
_entity_poly.type
_entity_poly.pdbx_seq_one_letter_code
_entity_poly.pdbx_strand_id
1 'polypeptide(L)'
;MRIIDISIKNYRAFYGEHHICLDKDGKNLMVYGENGSGKSSLFTALQDFLKSSVGKIEIKENIFVPASQKNTASIKVNIKESLETSKTTTFELKLTEK
;
A
#
# COMPACT_ATOMS: atom_id res chain seq x y z
N MET A 1 -15.36 -2.58 -9.09
CA MET A 1 -14.05 -2.04 -8.67
C MET A 1 -13.08 -3.16 -8.38
N ARG A 2 -11.84 -3.08 -8.86
CA ARG A 2 -10.76 -4.04 -8.57
C ARG A 2 -9.44 -3.31 -8.35
N ILE A 3 -8.67 -3.73 -7.37
CA ILE A 3 -7.29 -3.26 -7.20
C ILE A 3 -6.45 -3.84 -8.33
N ILE A 4 -5.75 -2.96 -9.05
CA ILE A 4 -4.88 -3.33 -10.18
C ILE A 4 -3.41 -3.10 -9.87
N ASP A 5 -3.12 -2.26 -8.87
CA ASP A 5 -1.76 -1.95 -8.46
C ASP A 5 -1.71 -1.53 -6.99
N ILE A 6 -0.65 -1.96 -6.30
CA ILE A 6 -0.35 -1.60 -4.92
C ILE A 6 1.10 -1.13 -4.86
N SER A 7 1.33 0.12 -4.47
CA SER A 7 2.66 0.65 -4.19
C SER A 7 2.79 0.95 -2.69
N ILE A 8 3.82 0.41 -2.04
CA ILE A 8 4.10 0.62 -0.61
C ILE A 8 5.49 1.21 -0.48
N LYS A 9 5.58 2.37 0.17
CA LYS A 9 6.85 3.06 0.42
C LYS A 9 7.08 3.19 1.91
N ASN A 10 8.26 2.79 2.38
CA ASN A 10 8.77 3.10 3.73
C ASN A 10 7.78 2.77 4.87
N TYR A 11 6.97 1.72 4.74
CA TYR A 11 5.91 1.35 5.67
C TYR A 11 6.23 0.02 6.39
N ARG A 12 6.24 0.02 7.72
CA ARG A 12 6.52 -1.17 8.56
C ARG A 12 7.73 -1.97 8.05
N ALA A 13 7.54 -3.18 7.52
CA ALA A 13 8.62 -4.03 7.01
C ALA A 13 9.15 -3.62 5.62
N PHE A 14 8.45 -2.74 4.90
CA PHE A 14 8.84 -2.29 3.57
C PHE A 14 9.76 -1.08 3.66
N TYR A 15 11.05 -1.28 3.39
CA TYR A 15 12.04 -0.20 3.23
C TYR A 15 12.22 0.12 1.74
N GLY A 16 12.21 1.40 1.38
CA GLY A 16 12.15 1.84 -0.02
C GLY A 16 10.75 1.69 -0.61
N GLU A 17 10.66 1.71 -1.94
CA GLU A 17 9.41 1.57 -2.70
C GLU A 17 9.27 0.15 -3.25
N HIS A 18 8.11 -0.44 -2.99
CA HIS A 18 7.74 -1.79 -3.41
C HIS A 18 6.44 -1.74 -4.20
N HIS A 19 6.41 -2.43 -5.33
CA HIS A 19 5.30 -2.37 -6.28
C HIS A 19 4.76 -3.76 -6.59
N ILE A 20 3.44 -3.94 -6.49
CA ILE A 20 2.74 -5.20 -6.77
C ILE A 20 1.69 -4.92 -7.84
N CYS A 21 2.04 -5.25 -9.09
CA CYS A 21 1.13 -5.13 -10.23
C CYS A 21 0.19 -6.35 -10.29
N LEU A 22 -1.11 -6.10 -10.42
CA LEU A 22 -2.15 -7.13 -10.54
C LEU A 22 -2.79 -7.14 -11.94
N ASP A 23 -2.07 -6.66 -12.95
CA ASP A 23 -2.52 -6.41 -14.32
C ASP A 23 -3.73 -5.46 -14.43
N LYS A 24 -4.12 -5.13 -15.67
CA LYS A 24 -5.18 -4.16 -15.98
C LYS A 24 -6.56 -4.54 -15.44
N ASP A 25 -6.81 -5.82 -15.19
CA ASP A 25 -8.13 -6.33 -14.75
C ASP A 25 -8.15 -6.80 -13.30
N GLY A 26 -7.04 -6.63 -12.57
CA GLY A 26 -6.86 -7.18 -11.24
C GLY A 26 -6.74 -8.70 -11.25
N LYS A 27 -6.07 -9.25 -10.23
CA LYS A 27 -5.87 -10.69 -10.05
C LYS A 27 -6.05 -11.09 -8.60
N ASN A 28 -6.31 -12.37 -8.39
CA ASN A 28 -6.19 -12.97 -7.06
C ASN A 28 -4.70 -13.00 -6.69
N LEU A 29 -4.36 -12.40 -5.54
CA LEU A 29 -2.99 -12.34 -5.04
C LEU A 29 -2.82 -13.33 -3.89
N MET A 30 -1.92 -14.30 -4.06
CA MET A 30 -1.47 -15.18 -2.98
C MET A 30 -0.14 -14.66 -2.43
N VAL A 31 -0.08 -14.39 -1.13
CA VAL A 31 1.11 -13.87 -0.45
C VAL A 31 1.70 -14.98 0.42
N TYR A 32 2.92 -15.41 0.11
CA TYR A 32 3.64 -16.45 0.84
C TYR A 32 5.13 -16.09 0.98
N GLY A 33 5.85 -16.82 1.84
CA GLY A 33 7.27 -16.57 2.15
C GLY A 33 7.62 -16.84 3.61
N GLU A 34 8.88 -16.67 3.96
CA GLU A 34 9.43 -16.96 5.30
C GLU A 34 8.89 -16.04 6.41
N ASN A 35 9.02 -16.48 7.66
CA ASN A 35 8.67 -15.65 8.81
C ASN A 35 9.52 -14.38 8.84
N GLY A 36 8.88 -13.24 9.09
CA GLY A 36 9.54 -11.93 9.04
C GLY A 36 9.63 -11.28 7.65
N SER A 37 9.25 -11.96 6.55
CA SER A 37 9.35 -11.41 5.19
C SER A 37 8.39 -10.25 4.85
N GLY A 38 7.59 -9.79 5.81
CA GLY A 38 6.67 -8.65 5.62
C GLY A 38 5.24 -9.01 5.16
N LYS A 39 4.86 -10.30 5.08
CA LYS A 39 3.50 -10.72 4.70
C LYS A 39 2.40 -10.04 5.52
N SER A 40 2.51 -10.07 6.86
CA SER A 40 1.55 -9.40 7.76
C SER A 40 1.61 -7.87 7.63
N SER A 41 2.76 -7.31 7.26
CA SER A 41 2.87 -5.87 6.95
C SER A 41 2.12 -5.52 5.67
N LEU A 42 2.16 -6.34 4.63
CA LEU A 42 1.37 -6.13 3.40
C LEU A 42 -0.13 -6.15 3.71
N PHE A 43 -0.57 -7.16 4.47
CA PHE A 43 -1.95 -7.23 4.93
C PHE A 43 -2.35 -5.98 5.71
N THR A 44 -1.49 -5.51 6.62
CA THR A 44 -1.79 -4.33 7.43
C THR A 44 -1.79 -3.04 6.61
N ALA A 45 -0.93 -2.92 5.58
CA ALA A 45 -0.95 -1.78 4.66
C ALA A 45 -2.31 -1.67 3.95
N LEU A 46 -2.81 -2.78 3.41
CA LEU A 46 -4.12 -2.82 2.76
C LEU A 46 -5.26 -2.58 3.76
N GLN A 47 -5.15 -3.10 4.98
CA GLN A 47 -6.14 -2.85 6.02
C GLN A 47 -6.17 -1.37 6.43
N ASP A 48 -5.02 -0.74 6.66
CA ASP A 48 -4.89 0.66 7.03
C ASP A 48 -5.42 1.57 5.90
N PHE A 49 -5.12 1.23 4.65
CA PHE A 49 -5.67 1.91 3.46
C PHE A 49 -7.20 1.84 3.41
N LEU A 50 -7.80 0.68 3.61
CA LEU A 50 -9.26 0.56 3.59
C LEU A 50 -9.90 1.30 4.77
N LYS A 51 -9.30 1.20 5.95
CA LYS A 51 -9.78 1.91 7.16
C LYS A 51 -9.63 3.42 7.07
N SER A 52 -8.68 3.94 6.29
CA SER A 52 -8.55 5.40 6.13
C SER A 52 -9.73 6.04 5.42
N SER A 53 -10.58 5.25 4.76
CA SER A 53 -11.84 5.75 4.18
C SER A 53 -12.91 6.08 5.22
N VAL A 54 -12.82 5.53 6.44
CA VAL A 54 -13.81 5.71 7.50
C VAL A 54 -13.30 6.52 8.70
N GLY A 55 -11.99 6.77 8.78
CA GLY A 55 -11.41 7.54 9.88
C GLY A 55 -9.92 7.81 9.72
N LYS A 56 -9.36 8.57 10.66
CA LYS A 56 -7.92 8.87 10.69
C LYS A 56 -7.14 7.63 11.11
N ILE A 57 -6.14 7.24 10.32
CA ILE A 57 -5.25 6.12 10.61
C ILE A 57 -3.83 6.65 10.78
N GLU A 58 -3.18 6.26 11.87
CA GLU A 58 -1.75 6.53 12.07
C GLU A 58 -0.93 5.46 11.33
N ILE A 59 -0.18 5.89 10.32
CA ILE A 59 0.72 5.02 9.57
C ILE A 59 2.02 4.84 10.36
N LYS A 60 2.58 3.63 10.34
CA LYS A 60 3.89 3.35 10.92
C LYS A 60 4.97 3.31 9.85
N GLU A 61 5.89 4.27 9.91
CA GLU A 61 7.07 4.31 9.05
C GLU A 61 8.06 3.18 9.40
N ASN A 62 8.77 2.69 8.39
CA ASN A 62 9.84 1.72 8.54
C ASN A 62 10.99 2.32 9.39
N ILE A 63 11.48 1.54 10.34
CA ILE A 63 12.48 2.00 11.33
C ILE A 63 13.85 2.31 10.74
N PHE A 64 14.17 1.77 9.56
CA PHE A 64 15.45 1.94 8.89
C PHE A 64 15.49 3.16 7.96
N VAL A 65 14.37 3.89 7.83
CA VAL A 65 14.32 5.12 7.03
C VAL A 65 15.26 6.17 7.62
N PRO A 66 16.27 6.65 6.86
CA PRO A 66 17.25 7.62 7.36
C PRO A 66 16.59 8.98 7.64
N ALA A 67 17.20 9.77 8.53
CA ALA A 67 16.72 11.10 8.90
C ALA A 67 16.44 12.00 7.69
N SER A 68 17.25 11.91 6.64
CA SER A 68 17.11 12.68 5.40
C SER A 68 15.88 12.32 4.56
N GLN A 69 15.23 11.19 4.84
CA GLN A 69 14.06 10.69 4.10
C GLN A 69 12.88 10.37 5.04
N LYS A 70 12.87 10.94 6.25
CA LYS A 70 11.77 10.77 7.20
C LYS A 70 10.46 11.33 6.68
N ASN A 71 9.36 10.82 7.23
CA ASN A 71 7.99 11.17 6.88
C ASN A 71 7.64 10.84 5.42
N THR A 72 8.23 9.79 4.86
CA THR A 72 8.00 9.38 3.46
C THR A 72 7.18 8.11 3.32
N ALA A 73 6.66 7.57 4.43
CA ALA A 73 5.80 6.40 4.40
C ALA A 73 4.49 6.68 3.64
N SER A 74 4.19 5.84 2.64
CA SER A 74 2.94 5.92 1.90
C SER A 74 2.45 4.56 1.41
N ILE A 75 1.14 4.46 1.25
CA ILE A 75 0.44 3.31 0.66
C ILE A 75 -0.42 3.88 -0.47
N LYS A 76 -0.09 3.51 -1.70
CA LYS A 76 -0.79 3.92 -2.90
C LYS A 76 -1.48 2.71 -3.53
N VAL A 77 -2.73 2.88 -3.93
CA VAL A 77 -3.53 1.82 -4.55
C VAL A 77 -4.22 2.38 -5.78
N ASN A 78 -4.04 1.71 -6.91
CA ASN A 78 -4.80 2.00 -8.12
C ASN A 78 -5.97 1.03 -8.24
N ILE A 79 -7.16 1.57 -8.46
CA ILE A 79 -8.41 0.81 -8.55
C ILE A 79 -9.07 1.07 -9.90
N LYS A 80 -9.35 0.01 -10.64
CA LYS A 80 -10.18 0.04 -11.85
C LYS A 80 -11.66 0.03 -11.47
N GLU A 81 -12.46 0.96 -12.00
CA GLU A 81 -13.86 1.14 -11.60
C GLU A 81 -14.76 -0.04 -12.01
N SER A 82 -14.69 -0.45 -13.27
CA SER A 82 -15.41 -1.59 -13.86
C SER A 82 -14.56 -2.26 -14.95
N LEU A 83 -14.83 -3.53 -15.26
CA LEU A 83 -14.09 -4.32 -16.27
C LEU A 83 -14.17 -3.70 -17.68
N GLU A 84 -15.31 -3.08 -17.99
CA GLU A 84 -15.64 -2.52 -19.31
C GLU A 84 -14.95 -1.18 -19.59
N THR A 85 -14.47 -0.50 -18.55
CA THR A 85 -13.92 0.86 -18.63
C THR A 85 -12.45 0.87 -18.23
N SER A 86 -11.62 1.56 -19.01
CA SER A 86 -10.20 1.79 -18.68
C SER A 86 -9.99 2.82 -17.56
N LYS A 87 -11.07 3.35 -16.97
CA LYS A 87 -10.99 4.37 -15.94
C LYS A 87 -10.42 3.77 -14.65
N THR A 88 -9.31 4.37 -14.24
CA THR A 88 -8.55 4.00 -13.04
C THR A 88 -8.51 5.19 -12.12
N THR A 89 -8.73 4.94 -10.83
CA THR A 89 -8.63 5.93 -9.77
C THR A 89 -7.48 5.57 -8.86
N THR A 90 -6.59 6.53 -8.60
CA THR A 90 -5.46 6.38 -7.69
C THR A 90 -5.83 6.96 -6.33
N PHE A 91 -5.61 6.19 -5.29
CA PHE A 91 -5.74 6.62 -3.91
C PHE A 91 -4.38 6.50 -3.23
N GLU A 92 -4.03 7.48 -2.40
CA GLU A 92 -2.77 7.49 -1.67
C GLU A 92 -2.99 7.88 -0.20
N LEU A 93 -2.54 7.02 0.69
CA LEU A 93 -2.52 7.23 2.13
C LEU A 93 -1.08 7.53 2.56
N LYS A 94 -0.82 8.74 3.05
CA LYS A 94 0.51 9.22 3.46
C LYS A 94 0.60 9.39 4.98
N LEU A 95 1.81 9.28 5.51
CA LEU A 95 2.07 9.63 6.90
C LEU A 95 1.65 11.08 7.11
N THR A 96 0.75 11.32 8.05
CA THR A 96 0.39 12.68 8.46
C THR A 96 1.39 13.14 9.52
N GLU A 97 2.02 14.28 9.32
CA GLU A 97 2.82 14.92 10.36
C GLU A 97 1.90 15.27 11.55
N LYS A 98 2.38 15.05 12.77
CA LYS A 98 1.65 15.39 14.01
C LYS A 98 1.75 16.88 14.30
#